data_AF-A0A1Y1IJ16-F1
#
_entry.id   AF-A0A1Y1IJ16-F1
#
_cell.length_a   1.000
_cell.length_b   1.000
_cell.length_c   1.000
_cell.angle_alpha   90.00
_cell.angle_beta   90.00
_cell.angle_gamma   90.00
#
_symmetry.space_group_name_H-M   'P 1'
#
loop_
_entity.id
_entity.type
_entity.pdbx_description
1 polymer ?
#
loop_
_entity_poly.entity_id
_entity_poly.type
_entity_poly.pdbx_seq_one_letter_code
_entity_poly.pdbx_strand_id
1 'polypeptide(L)'
;MSYQVVAAIDGKLVSIFDGETEYRLGCKVLARRGTPGKVPMDCCFFSWATEREAKVAVFPASSKLLHAPRVLIALRATACTYVDKKNPHKLAHEEVYVERIVAFRTANVWHTC
;
A
#
# COMPACT_ATOMS: atom_id res chain seq x y z
N MET A 1 9.68 5.04 -7.39
CA MET A 1 8.29 5.36 -7.00
C MET A 1 7.48 4.09 -7.13
N SER A 2 6.53 3.87 -6.22
CA SER A 2 5.56 2.78 -6.29
C SER A 2 4.20 3.25 -5.83
N TYR A 3 3.18 2.41 -5.95
CA TYR A 3 1.79 2.77 -5.72
C TYR A 3 1.11 1.73 -4.85
N GLN A 4 0.31 2.16 -3.88
CA GLN A 4 -0.45 1.26 -3.02
C GLN A 4 -1.90 1.73 -2.90
N VAL A 5 -2.82 0.78 -2.89
CA VAL A 5 -4.22 1.03 -2.55
C VAL A 5 -4.39 0.81 -1.05
N VAL A 6 -4.90 1.81 -0.37
CA VAL A 6 -5.24 1.83 1.05
C VAL A 6 -6.74 2.10 1.21
N ALA A 7 -7.31 1.78 2.36
CA ALA A 7 -8.69 2.11 2.71
C ALA A 7 -8.76 3.49 3.34
N ALA A 8 -9.82 4.25 3.05
CA ALA A 8 -10.16 5.50 3.74
C ALA A 8 -11.33 5.25 4.69
N ILE A 9 -11.05 5.31 6.00
CA ILE A 9 -12.04 5.09 7.07
C ILE A 9 -11.84 6.17 8.13
N ASP A 10 -12.91 6.83 8.54
CA ASP A 10 -12.90 7.86 9.61
C ASP A 10 -11.82 8.94 9.44
N GLY A 11 -11.61 9.38 8.21
CA GLY A 11 -10.60 10.39 7.86
C GLY A 11 -9.16 9.90 7.86
N LYS A 12 -8.92 8.59 8.06
CA LYS A 12 -7.60 7.96 8.06
C LYS A 12 -7.40 7.10 6.82
N LEU A 13 -6.14 7.00 6.38
CA LEU A 13 -5.73 6.05 5.35
C LEU A 13 -5.10 4.84 6.03
N VAL A 14 -5.66 3.65 5.83
CA VAL A 14 -5.24 2.43 6.54
C VAL A 14 -5.05 1.26 5.57
N SER A 15 -4.16 0.34 5.90
CA SER A 15 -3.92 -0.87 5.11
C SER A 15 -5.21 -1.66 4.92
N ILE A 16 -5.50 -2.03 3.67
CA ILE A 16 -6.67 -2.87 3.35
C ILE A 16 -6.54 -4.27 3.97
N PHE A 17 -5.31 -4.78 4.07
CA PHE A 17 -5.04 -6.13 4.51
C PHE A 17 -5.27 -6.29 6.01
N ASP A 18 -4.60 -5.48 6.83
CA ASP A 18 -4.61 -5.61 8.29
C ASP A 18 -5.65 -4.68 8.97
N GLY A 19 -6.02 -3.57 8.35
CA GLY A 19 -6.98 -2.61 8.90
C GLY A 19 -6.46 -1.68 10.00
N GLU A 20 -5.18 -1.75 10.37
CA GLU A 20 -4.63 -0.96 11.49
C GLU A 20 -3.38 -0.14 11.09
N THR A 21 -2.63 -0.57 10.06
CA THR A 21 -1.44 0.15 9.61
C THR A 21 -1.87 1.46 8.96
N GLU A 22 -1.57 2.59 9.61
CA GLU A 22 -1.96 3.92 9.15
C GLU A 22 -0.90 4.52 8.22
N TYR A 23 -1.36 5.15 7.13
CA TYR A 23 -0.57 5.88 6.16
C TYR A 23 -0.91 7.37 6.28
N ARG A 24 0.09 8.21 6.53
CA ARG A 24 -0.09 9.66 6.60
C ARG A 24 0.75 10.35 5.55
N LEU A 25 0.15 11.29 4.84
CA LEU A 25 0.83 12.10 3.85
C LEU A 25 2.05 12.78 4.47
N GLY A 26 3.20 12.71 3.80
CA GLY A 26 4.44 13.30 4.28
C GLY A 26 5.12 12.54 5.42
N CYS A 27 4.62 11.36 5.79
CA CYS A 27 5.20 10.53 6.84
C CYS A 27 5.84 9.25 6.32
N LYS A 28 6.79 8.73 7.09
CA LYS A 28 7.34 7.39 6.93
C LYS A 28 6.47 6.36 7.66
N VAL A 29 6.33 5.19 7.07
CA VAL A 29 5.68 4.03 7.66
C VAL A 29 6.69 2.89 7.69
N LEU A 30 6.85 2.27 8.86
CA LEU A 30 7.83 1.22 9.14
C LEU A 30 7.12 -0.11 9.33
N ALA A 31 7.67 -1.18 8.77
CA ALA A 31 7.18 -2.53 8.98
C ALA A 31 7.02 -2.83 10.47
N ARG A 32 5.92 -3.49 10.84
CA ARG A 32 5.52 -3.70 12.24
C ARG A 32 6.54 -4.48 13.06
N ARG A 33 7.33 -5.34 12.41
CA ARG A 33 8.29 -6.25 13.03
C ARG A 33 9.49 -6.46 12.12
N GLY A 34 10.57 -6.92 12.72
CA GLY A 34 11.84 -7.20 12.03
C GLY A 34 12.87 -6.11 12.27
N THR A 35 14.02 -6.31 11.65
CA THR A 35 15.14 -5.35 11.62
C THR A 35 15.34 -4.91 10.17
N PRO A 36 15.80 -3.68 9.89
CA PRO A 36 16.14 -3.27 8.53
C PRO A 36 17.01 -4.33 7.83
N GLY A 37 16.59 -4.75 6.63
CA GLY A 37 17.19 -5.81 5.81
C GLY A 37 16.79 -7.25 6.20
N LYS A 38 15.94 -7.43 7.23
CA LYS A 38 15.47 -8.74 7.73
C LYS A 38 14.00 -8.67 8.16
N VAL A 39 13.20 -7.85 7.49
CA VAL A 39 11.76 -7.80 7.78
C VAL A 39 11.08 -9.05 7.20
N PRO A 40 10.33 -9.80 8.02
CA PRO A 40 9.50 -10.90 7.52
C PRO A 40 8.52 -10.42 6.45
N MET A 41 8.36 -11.19 5.37
CA MET A 41 7.54 -10.79 4.22
C MET A 41 6.07 -10.50 4.58
N ASP A 42 5.53 -11.16 5.60
CA ASP A 42 4.18 -10.93 6.14
C ASP A 42 4.03 -9.57 6.84
N CYS A 43 5.15 -8.90 7.14
CA CYS A 43 5.22 -7.59 7.77
C CYS A 43 5.56 -6.46 6.79
N CYS A 44 5.90 -6.78 5.54
CA CYS A 44 6.24 -5.79 4.51
C CYS A 44 5.01 -5.08 3.94
N PHE A 45 5.23 -3.87 3.43
CA PHE A 45 4.23 -3.11 2.67
C PHE A 45 4.24 -3.53 1.21
N PHE A 46 3.11 -4.04 0.74
CA PHE A 46 2.97 -4.41 -0.67
C PHE A 46 2.53 -3.21 -1.51
N SER A 47 3.23 -2.99 -2.60
CA SER A 47 2.94 -1.93 -3.57
C SER A 47 3.15 -2.43 -5.01
N TRP A 48 2.82 -1.59 -5.97
CA TRP A 48 2.96 -1.85 -7.40
C TRP A 48 3.84 -0.83 -8.09
N ALA A 49 4.56 -1.26 -9.12
CA ALA A 49 5.44 -0.38 -9.90
C ALA A 49 4.67 0.73 -10.63
N THR A 50 3.43 0.47 -11.04
CA THR A 50 2.60 1.44 -11.77
C THR A 50 1.23 1.68 -11.12
N GLU A 51 0.67 2.88 -11.38
CA GLU A 51 -0.69 3.26 -10.99
C GLU A 51 -1.73 2.26 -11.51
N ARG A 52 -1.58 1.85 -12.78
CA ARG A 52 -2.52 0.96 -13.46
C ARG A 52 -2.60 -0.39 -12.75
N GLU A 53 -1.45 -0.96 -12.39
CA GLU A 53 -1.37 -2.24 -11.68
C GLU A 53 -1.97 -2.15 -10.29
N ALA A 54 -1.68 -1.08 -9.55
CA ALA A 54 -2.29 -0.86 -8.24
C ALA A 54 -3.83 -0.77 -8.33
N LYS A 55 -4.35 -0.08 -9.35
CA LYS A 55 -5.80 0.10 -9.55
C LYS A 55 -6.56 -1.20 -9.85
N VAL A 56 -5.89 -2.18 -10.49
CA VAL A 56 -6.45 -3.50 -10.84
C VAL A 56 -6.01 -4.61 -9.89
N ALA A 57 -5.25 -4.27 -8.84
CA ALA A 57 -4.78 -5.24 -7.87
C ALA A 57 -5.94 -5.98 -7.19
N VAL A 58 -5.78 -7.30 -7.09
CA VAL A 58 -6.69 -8.17 -6.33
C VAL A 58 -6.16 -8.30 -4.91
N PHE A 59 -7.05 -8.11 -3.94
CA PHE A 59 -6.74 -8.30 -2.52
C PHE A 59 -7.14 -9.70 -2.09
N PRO A 60 -6.40 -10.33 -1.14
CA PRO A 60 -6.83 -11.57 -0.53
C PRO A 60 -8.24 -11.45 0.06
N ALA A 61 -9.04 -12.51 -0.06
CA ALA A 61 -10.40 -12.53 0.52
C ALA A 61 -10.40 -12.34 2.04
N SER A 62 -9.27 -12.60 2.71
CA SER A 62 -9.07 -12.41 4.14
C SER A 62 -8.74 -10.97 4.55
N SER A 63 -8.66 -10.02 3.62
CA SER A 63 -8.38 -8.60 3.91
C SER A 63 -9.48 -7.97 4.77
N LYS A 64 -9.09 -7.28 5.85
CA LYS A 64 -10.02 -6.72 6.84
C LYS A 64 -10.91 -5.60 6.31
N LEU A 65 -10.42 -4.82 5.34
CA LEU A 65 -11.13 -3.66 4.78
C LEU A 65 -11.40 -3.82 3.29
N LEU A 66 -11.72 -5.05 2.84
CA LEU A 66 -11.92 -5.37 1.43
C LEU A 66 -13.00 -4.51 0.73
N HIS A 67 -14.03 -4.11 1.50
CA HIS A 67 -15.18 -3.34 1.04
C HIS A 67 -15.13 -1.85 1.41
N ALA A 68 -14.06 -1.38 2.07
CA ALA A 68 -13.91 0.03 2.41
C ALA A 68 -13.68 0.89 1.16
N PRO A 69 -14.01 2.21 1.23
CA PRO A 69 -13.59 3.18 0.22
C PRO A 69 -12.07 3.13 0.05
N ARG A 70 -11.61 3.23 -1.20
CA ARG A 70 -10.19 3.03 -1.53
C ARG A 70 -9.54 4.34 -1.92
N VAL A 71 -8.27 4.48 -1.55
CA VAL A 71 -7.42 5.60 -1.96
C VAL A 71 -6.14 5.00 -2.52
N LEU A 72 -5.70 5.55 -3.64
CA LEU A 72 -4.43 5.23 -4.25
C LEU A 72 -3.41 6.27 -3.81
N ILE A 73 -2.33 5.81 -3.19
CA ILE A 73 -1.24 6.64 -2.73
C ILE A 73 0.04 6.33 -3.51
N ALA A 74 0.83 7.36 -3.77
CA ALA A 74 2.18 7.23 -4.29
C ALA A 74 3.16 7.10 -3.11
N LEU A 75 4.01 6.10 -3.20
CA LEU A 75 4.98 5.74 -2.19
C LEU A 75 6.40 5.86 -2.75
N ARG A 76 7.29 6.35 -1.92
CA ARG A 76 8.72 6.24 -2.13
C ARG A 76 9.27 5.21 -1.14
N ALA A 77 9.79 4.11 -1.67
CA ALA A 77 10.55 3.16 -0.86
C ALA A 77 11.82 3.84 -0.35
N THR A 78 12.10 3.69 0.93
CA THR A 78 13.25 4.32 1.59
C THR A 78 14.20 3.29 2.21
N ALA A 79 13.87 2.00 2.09
CA ALA A 79 14.67 0.86 2.53
C ALA A 79 14.59 -0.30 1.52
N CYS A 80 15.08 -1.47 1.92
CA CYS A 80 15.11 -2.68 1.09
C CYS A 80 13.75 -2.99 0.44
N THR A 81 13.81 -3.38 -0.83
CA THR A 81 12.64 -3.73 -1.64
C THR A 81 12.84 -5.14 -2.19
N TYR A 82 11.90 -6.02 -1.88
CA TYR A 82 11.84 -7.35 -2.48
C TYR A 82 10.90 -7.31 -3.68
N VAL A 83 11.32 -7.91 -4.78
CA VAL A 83 10.49 -8.10 -5.97
C VAL A 83 9.93 -9.51 -5.95
N ASP A 84 8.61 -9.65 -6.11
CA ASP A 84 7.99 -10.96 -6.22
C ASP A 84 8.45 -11.63 -7.53
N LYS A 85 9.09 -12.81 -7.42
CA LYS A 85 9.63 -13.54 -8.59
C LYS A 85 8.53 -13.95 -9.59
N LYS A 86 7.30 -14.16 -9.14
CA LYS A 86 6.15 -14.55 -9.97
C LYS A 86 5.39 -13.34 -10.51
N ASN A 87 5.47 -12.21 -9.81
CA ASN A 87 4.83 -10.96 -10.22
C ASN A 87 5.82 -9.80 -10.05
N PRO A 88 6.67 -9.50 -11.05
CA PRO A 88 7.75 -8.51 -10.92
C PRO A 88 7.25 -7.09 -10.67
N HIS A 89 5.96 -6.85 -10.89
CA HIS A 89 5.30 -5.58 -10.65
C HIS A 89 4.85 -5.42 -9.20
N LYS A 90 4.82 -6.50 -8.42
CA LYS A 90 4.49 -6.49 -7.00
C LYS A 90 5.79 -6.38 -6.20
N LEU A 91 5.86 -5.32 -5.41
CA LEU A 91 6.99 -4.97 -4.57
C LEU A 91 6.60 -5.13 -3.11
N ALA A 92 7.57 -5.51 -2.27
CA ALA A 92 7.42 -5.56 -0.83
C ALA A 92 8.50 -4.67 -0.19
N HIS A 93 8.08 -3.74 0.65
CA HIS A 93 8.95 -2.74 1.26
C HIS A 93 8.96 -2.83 2.78
N GLU A 94 10.13 -2.57 3.36
CA GLU A 94 10.29 -2.50 4.81
C GLU A 94 9.94 -1.11 5.37
N GLU A 95 10.24 -0.06 4.61
CA GLU A 95 9.93 1.33 4.92
C GLU A 95 9.43 2.03 3.67
N VAL A 96 8.33 2.78 3.82
CA VAL A 96 7.77 3.62 2.75
C VAL A 96 7.51 5.02 3.25
N TYR A 97 7.66 5.99 2.37
CA TYR A 97 7.25 7.38 2.58
C TYR A 97 6.04 7.70 1.71
N VAL A 98 4.97 8.23 2.30
CA VAL A 98 3.75 8.60 1.57
C VAL A 98 3.94 9.97 0.94
N GLU A 99 4.09 10.01 -0.38
CA GLU A 99 4.46 11.23 -1.10
C GLU A 99 3.25 12.06 -1.52
N ARG A 100 2.21 11.41 -2.04
CA ARG A 100 0.96 12.07 -2.41
C ARG A 100 -0.22 11.11 -2.49
N ILE A 101 -1.42 11.66 -2.37
CA ILE A 101 -2.66 11.00 -2.77
C ILE A 101 -2.79 11.17 -4.29
N VAL A 102 -3.12 10.08 -4.99
CA VAL A 102 -3.20 10.05 -6.45
C VAL A 102 -4.65 10.00 -6.92
N ALA A 103 -5.46 9.18 -6.27
CA ALA A 103 -6.84 8.95 -6.65
C ALA A 103 -7.65 8.39 -5.48
N PHE A 104 -8.97 8.52 -5.54
CA PHE A 104 -9.91 7.87 -4.62
C PHE A 104 -10.96 7.06 -5.38
N ARG A 105 -11.58 6.10 -4.71
CA ARG A 105 -12.60 5.21 -5.24
C ARG A 105 -13.65 4.98 -4.17
N THR A 106 -14.82 5.56 -4.39
CA THR A 106 -16.01 5.44 -3.53
C THR A 106 -16.96 4.31 -3.96
N ALA A 107 -16.72 3.71 -5.14
CA ALA A 107 -17.50 2.60 -5.70
C ALA A 107 -16.64 1.74 -6.65
N ASN A 108 -17.13 1.32 -7.82
CA ASN A 108 -16.33 0.66 -8.86
C ASN A 108 -15.54 1.61 -9.77
N VAL A 109 -15.52 2.91 -9.45
CA VAL A 109 -14.92 3.96 -10.28
C VAL A 109 -13.82 4.69 -9.52
N TRP A 110 -12.70 4.92 -10.21
CA TRP A 110 -11.56 5.69 -9.71
C TRP A 110 -11.67 7.15 -10.16
N HIS A 111 -11.43 8.08 -9.24
CA HIS A 111 -11.38 9.52 -9.47
C HIS A 111 -9.97 10.02 -9.13
N THR A 112 -9.34 10.78 -10.03
CA THR A 112 -8.00 11.34 -9.83
C THR A 112 -8.05 12.62 -9.00
N CYS A 113 -7.05 12.83 -8.15
CA CYS A 113 -6.89 14.03 -7.32
C CYS A 113 -6.07 15.12 -8.01
#